data_AF-A0A1H9VB45-F1
#
_entry.id   AF-A0A1H9VB45-F1
#
_cell.length_a   1.000
_cell.length_b   1.000
_cell.length_c   1.000
_cell.angle_alpha   90.00
_cell.angle_beta   90.00
_cell.angle_gamma   90.00
#
_symmetry.space_group_name_H-M   'P 1'
#
loop_
_entity.id
_entity.type
_entity.pdbx_description
1 polymer ?
#
loop_
_entity_poly.entity_id
_entity_poly.type
_entity_poly.pdbx_seq_one_letter_code
_entity_poly.pdbx_strand_id
1 'polypeptide(L)'
;MKIKIYLFLLFSLTIIGLLFITKRTFKSNVGYAIFKPTGVKHEFTLVDLEKKQVIGTVSYKNKTYMTVVVDVSSDTVQVEGSVDELGDLSMNRDSYIDMFKQHAKFFIEENIANPKKYYEELKQQSS
;
A
#
# COMPACT_ATOMS: atom_id res chain seq x y z
N MET A 1 -25.30 -18.83 69.85
CA MET A 1 -23.96 -18.80 69.20
C MET A 1 -23.95 -19.30 67.74
N LYS A 2 -24.99 -20.01 67.24
CA LYS A 2 -25.00 -20.60 65.88
C LYS A 2 -25.33 -19.61 64.74
N ILE A 3 -26.09 -18.54 65.01
CA ILE A 3 -26.54 -17.55 64.00
C ILE A 3 -25.42 -16.65 63.46
N LYS A 4 -24.44 -16.26 64.31
CA LYS A 4 -23.29 -15.44 63.87
C LYS A 4 -22.36 -16.17 62.88
N ILE A 5 -22.30 -17.51 62.95
CA ILE A 5 -21.48 -18.34 62.05
C ILE A 5 -22.09 -18.42 60.64
N TYR A 6 -23.42 -18.59 60.55
CA TYR A 6 -24.10 -18.61 59.25
C TYR A 6 -24.03 -17.27 58.51
N LEU A 7 -24.09 -16.16 59.26
CA LEU A 7 -23.98 -14.82 58.67
C LEU A 7 -22.58 -14.55 58.11
N PHE A 8 -21.52 -15.09 58.74
CA PHE A 8 -20.14 -14.96 58.26
C PHE A 8 -19.86 -15.85 57.04
N LEU A 9 -20.45 -17.06 56.98
CA LEU A 9 -20.34 -17.96 55.83
C LEU A 9 -21.05 -17.44 54.57
N LEU A 10 -22.19 -16.76 54.73
CA LEU A 10 -22.89 -16.12 53.60
C LEU A 10 -22.12 -14.92 53.02
N PHE A 11 -21.36 -14.20 53.86
CA PHE A 11 -20.53 -13.09 53.41
C PHE A 11 -19.25 -13.55 52.67
N SER A 12 -18.69 -14.71 52.98
CA SER A 12 -17.48 -15.20 52.29
C SER A 12 -17.76 -15.74 50.88
N LEU A 13 -18.92 -16.37 50.68
CA LEU A 13 -19.35 -16.92 49.38
C LEU A 13 -19.59 -15.83 48.32
N THR A 14 -20.09 -14.65 48.71
CA THR A 14 -20.29 -13.53 47.77
C THR A 14 -18.97 -12.89 47.34
N ILE A 15 -17.99 -12.79 48.25
CA ILE A 15 -16.66 -12.25 47.95
C ILE A 15 -15.89 -13.18 47.00
N ILE A 16 -15.97 -14.50 47.20
CA ILE A 16 -15.33 -15.49 46.32
C ILE A 16 -15.95 -15.47 44.91
N GLY A 17 -17.27 -15.36 44.81
CA GLY A 17 -17.97 -15.25 43.52
C GLY A 17 -17.59 -13.99 42.74
N LEU A 18 -17.46 -12.85 43.42
CA LEU A 18 -17.07 -11.58 42.80
C LEU A 18 -15.62 -11.60 42.27
N LEU A 19 -14.71 -12.28 42.97
CA LEU A 19 -13.31 -12.49 42.56
C LEU A 19 -13.16 -13.41 41.34
N PHE A 20 -14.12 -14.32 41.12
CA PHE A 20 -14.11 -15.21 39.96
C PHE A 20 -14.59 -14.51 38.67
N ILE A 21 -15.48 -13.52 38.79
CA ILE A 21 -16.04 -12.77 37.65
C ILE A 21 -15.00 -11.80 37.04
N THR A 22 -14.08 -11.25 37.84
CA THR A 22 -13.11 -10.24 37.39
C THR A 22 -11.89 -10.82 36.65
N LYS A 23 -11.75 -12.14 36.53
CA LYS A 23 -10.66 -12.79 35.78
C LYS A 23 -11.00 -13.15 34.32
N ARG A 24 -12.00 -12.53 33.70
CA ARG A 24 -12.16 -12.60 32.24
C ARG A 24 -11.15 -11.67 31.59
N THR A 25 -9.97 -12.20 31.29
CA THR A 25 -9.00 -11.55 30.39
C THR A 25 -9.66 -11.38 29.03
N PHE A 26 -10.05 -10.15 28.71
CA PHE A 26 -10.51 -9.77 27.38
C PHE A 26 -9.31 -9.89 26.44
N LYS A 27 -9.17 -11.03 25.74
CA LYS A 27 -8.17 -11.17 24.68
C LYS A 27 -8.57 -10.19 23.57
N SER A 28 -7.82 -9.11 23.43
CA SER A 28 -7.96 -8.23 22.27
C SER A 28 -7.48 -9.01 21.03
N ASN A 29 -8.33 -9.08 20.00
CA ASN A 29 -7.95 -9.62 18.70
C ASN A 29 -7.10 -8.59 17.96
N VAL A 30 -5.88 -8.35 18.44
CA VAL A 30 -4.93 -7.47 17.76
C VAL A 30 -4.20 -8.31 16.71
N GLY A 31 -4.48 -8.05 15.44
CA GLY A 31 -3.73 -8.60 14.31
C GLY A 31 -2.73 -7.58 13.78
N TYR A 32 -1.67 -8.06 13.14
CA TYR A 32 -0.74 -7.23 12.38
C TYR A 32 -0.76 -7.66 10.91
N ALA A 33 -0.70 -6.69 10.00
CA ALA A 33 -0.58 -6.93 8.57
C ALA A 33 0.89 -6.86 8.16
N ILE A 34 1.37 -7.84 7.40
CA ILE A 34 2.70 -7.81 6.80
C ILE A 34 2.56 -7.35 5.35
N PHE A 35 3.18 -6.22 5.01
CA PHE A 35 3.32 -5.79 3.63
C PHE A 35 4.55 -6.45 3.02
N LYS A 36 4.35 -7.27 1.99
CA LYS A 36 5.42 -7.90 1.22
C LYS A 36 5.37 -7.41 -0.23
N PRO A 37 6.46 -6.85 -0.78
CA PRO A 37 6.47 -6.40 -2.16
C PRO A 37 6.32 -7.59 -3.12
N THR A 38 5.53 -7.42 -4.18
CA THR A 38 5.31 -8.46 -5.20
C THR A 38 6.55 -8.65 -6.09
N GLY A 39 7.45 -7.66 -6.10
CA GLY A 39 8.63 -7.62 -6.97
C GLY A 39 8.34 -7.08 -8.37
N VAL A 40 7.09 -6.74 -8.67
CA VAL A 40 6.74 -5.99 -9.88
C VAL A 40 7.23 -4.55 -9.73
N LYS A 41 7.98 -4.07 -10.71
CA LYS A 41 8.53 -2.73 -10.76
C LYS A 41 7.83 -1.94 -11.84
N HIS A 42 7.54 -0.67 -11.55
CA HIS A 42 7.13 0.30 -12.55
C HIS A 42 8.13 1.46 -12.51
N GLU A 43 8.62 1.87 -13.67
CA GLU A 43 9.69 2.87 -13.77
C GLU A 43 9.40 3.83 -14.93
N PHE A 44 9.78 5.10 -14.75
CA PHE A 44 9.74 6.11 -15.80
C PHE A 44 11.13 6.16 -16.45
N THR A 45 11.25 5.62 -17.66
CA THR A 45 12.54 5.46 -18.35
C THR A 45 12.94 6.72 -19.10
N LEU A 46 11.98 7.54 -19.51
CA LEU A 46 12.22 8.81 -20.20
C LEU A 46 11.12 9.82 -19.86
N VAL A 47 11.53 11.07 -19.62
CA VAL A 47 10.65 12.24 -19.64
C VAL A 47 11.25 13.27 -20.59
N ASP A 48 10.60 13.48 -21.72
CA ASP A 48 10.95 14.48 -22.72
C ASP A 48 10.06 15.72 -22.49
N LEU A 49 10.61 16.76 -21.87
CA LEU A 49 9.90 17.99 -21.56
C LEU A 49 9.60 18.82 -22.83
N GLU A 50 10.41 18.70 -23.89
CA GLU A 50 10.21 19.45 -25.13
C GLU A 50 9.04 18.86 -25.92
N LYS A 51 9.03 17.54 -26.10
CA LYS A 51 7.93 16.83 -26.78
C LYS A 51 6.72 16.59 -25.87
N LYS A 52 6.87 16.84 -24.57
CA LYS A 52 5.90 16.50 -23.52
C LYS A 52 5.50 15.02 -23.56
N GLN A 53 6.50 14.16 -23.70
CA GLN A 53 6.32 12.72 -23.80
C GLN A 53 6.97 12.01 -22.61
N VAL A 54 6.30 11.01 -22.07
CA VAL A 54 6.80 10.19 -20.96
C VAL A 54 6.71 8.72 -21.31
N ILE A 55 7.79 7.98 -21.05
CA ILE A 55 7.84 6.54 -21.25
C ILE A 55 7.91 5.86 -19.88
N GLY A 56 6.92 5.02 -19.63
CA GLY A 56 6.80 4.16 -18.46
C GLY A 56 6.97 2.68 -18.82
N THR A 57 7.52 1.90 -17.91
CA THR A 57 7.66 0.44 -18.09
C THR A 57 7.17 -0.32 -16.86
N VAL A 58 6.61 -1.50 -17.07
CA VAL A 58 6.28 -2.48 -16.04
C VAL A 58 7.16 -3.70 -16.25
N SER A 59 7.94 -4.05 -15.24
CA SER A 59 8.88 -5.17 -15.29
C SER A 59 8.77 -6.10 -14.09
N TYR A 60 9.07 -7.37 -14.32
CA TYR A 60 9.13 -8.39 -13.28
C TYR A 60 10.25 -9.38 -13.61
N LYS A 61 11.09 -9.72 -12.62
CA LYS A 61 12.26 -10.60 -12.80
C LYS A 61 13.13 -10.22 -14.02
N ASN A 62 13.38 -8.92 -14.18
CA ASN A 62 14.17 -8.33 -15.28
C ASN A 62 13.58 -8.52 -16.69
N LYS A 63 12.32 -8.97 -16.82
CA LYS A 63 11.56 -8.96 -18.08
C LYS A 63 10.61 -7.77 -18.07
N THR A 64 10.60 -6.98 -19.14
CA THR A 64 9.58 -5.94 -19.37
C THR A 64 8.33 -6.60 -19.95
N TYR A 65 7.19 -6.38 -19.31
CA TYR A 65 5.90 -6.93 -19.72
C TYR A 65 5.06 -5.90 -20.46
N MET A 66 5.17 -4.63 -20.06
CA MET A 66 4.39 -3.54 -20.63
C MET A 66 5.23 -2.27 -20.71
N THR A 67 5.12 -1.56 -21.83
CA THR A 67 5.67 -0.22 -22.03
C THR A 67 4.50 0.71 -22.37
N VAL A 68 4.45 1.86 -21.71
CA VAL A 68 3.43 2.88 -21.92
C VAL A 68 4.11 4.16 -22.34
N VAL A 69 3.77 4.65 -23.52
CA VAL A 69 4.21 5.96 -24.03
C VAL A 69 3.03 6.90 -23.92
N VAL A 70 3.16 7.93 -23.10
CA VAL A 70 2.14 8.97 -22.91
C VAL A 70 2.63 10.24 -23.59
N ASP A 71 1.85 10.75 -24.53
CA ASP A 71 2.04 12.07 -25.12
C ASP A 71 1.02 13.03 -24.50
N VAL A 72 1.52 13.92 -23.66
CA VAL A 72 0.68 14.84 -22.88
C VAL A 72 0.12 15.96 -23.78
N SER A 73 0.83 16.35 -24.83
CA SER A 73 0.39 17.40 -25.76
C SER A 73 -0.87 17.01 -26.53
N SER A 74 -0.94 15.75 -26.95
CA SER A 74 -2.04 15.20 -27.75
C SER A 74 -3.05 14.39 -26.94
N ASP A 75 -2.84 14.22 -25.64
CA ASP A 75 -3.59 13.30 -24.75
C ASP A 75 -3.69 11.88 -25.32
N THR A 76 -2.64 11.43 -26.01
CA THR A 76 -2.58 10.09 -26.60
C THR A 76 -1.71 9.15 -25.75
N VAL A 77 -2.06 7.86 -25.79
CA VAL A 77 -1.32 6.81 -25.12
C VAL A 77 -1.09 5.67 -26.10
N GLN A 78 0.16 5.24 -26.20
CA GLN A 78 0.54 4.03 -26.93
C GLN A 78 1.02 3.00 -25.91
N VAL A 79 0.59 1.75 -26.08
CA VAL A 79 0.90 0.67 -25.16
C VAL A 79 1.42 -0.52 -25.93
N GLU A 80 2.61 -0.98 -25.55
CA GLU A 80 3.22 -2.20 -26.04
C GLU A 80 3.26 -3.26 -24.94
N GLY A 81 3.00 -4.51 -25.31
CA GLY A 81 2.96 -5.63 -24.35
C GLY A 81 1.68 -5.69 -23.52
N SER A 82 1.71 -6.51 -22.46
CA SER A 82 0.61 -6.73 -21.53
C SER A 82 1.11 -7.24 -20.18
N VAL A 83 0.34 -6.95 -19.11
CA VAL A 83 0.58 -7.45 -17.76
C VAL A 83 -0.24 -8.70 -17.42
N ASP A 84 -1.01 -9.24 -18.36
CA ASP A 84 -1.88 -10.39 -18.11
C ASP A 84 -1.12 -11.62 -17.56
N GLU A 85 0.11 -11.84 -18.04
CA GLU A 85 1.01 -12.92 -17.56
C GLU A 85 1.39 -12.79 -16.07
N LEU A 86 1.24 -11.61 -15.47
CA LEU A 86 1.57 -11.36 -14.07
C LEU A 86 0.42 -11.74 -13.12
N GLY A 87 -0.82 -11.85 -13.62
CA GLY A 87 -2.00 -12.18 -12.83
C GLY A 87 -2.11 -11.31 -11.55
N ASP A 88 -2.37 -11.96 -10.42
CA ASP A 88 -2.56 -11.31 -9.11
C ASP A 88 -1.31 -10.61 -8.55
N LEU A 89 -0.15 -10.74 -9.20
CA LEU A 89 1.08 -10.05 -8.77
C LEU A 89 1.07 -8.56 -9.13
N SER A 90 0.18 -8.15 -10.03
CA SER A 90 0.15 -6.80 -10.60
C SER A 90 -1.26 -6.21 -10.63
N MET A 91 -1.33 -4.89 -10.73
CA MET A 91 -2.58 -4.22 -11.07
C MET A 91 -2.97 -4.50 -12.53
N ASN A 92 -4.24 -4.29 -12.87
CA ASN A 92 -4.69 -4.48 -14.24
C ASN A 92 -4.06 -3.45 -15.20
N ARG A 93 -4.14 -3.76 -16.50
CA ARG A 93 -3.61 -2.94 -17.59
C ARG A 93 -4.06 -1.48 -17.52
N ASP A 94 -5.36 -1.25 -17.35
CA ASP A 94 -5.94 0.09 -17.38
C ASP A 94 -5.48 0.94 -16.19
N SER A 95 -5.32 0.32 -15.02
CA SER A 95 -4.78 0.97 -13.82
C SER A 95 -3.33 1.41 -14.01
N TYR A 96 -2.51 0.61 -14.71
CA TYR A 96 -1.16 1.05 -15.09
C TYR A 96 -1.20 2.22 -16.06
N ILE A 97 -2.05 2.16 -17.08
CA ILE A 97 -2.19 3.25 -18.06
C ILE A 97 -2.57 4.54 -17.35
N ASP A 98 -3.59 4.50 -16.50
CA ASP A 98 -4.06 5.67 -15.76
C ASP A 98 -2.98 6.22 -14.82
N MET A 99 -2.26 5.35 -14.09
CA MET A 99 -1.13 5.75 -13.25
C MET A 99 -0.06 6.47 -14.07
N PHE A 100 0.35 5.90 -15.21
CA PHE A 100 1.35 6.52 -16.09
C PHE A 100 0.84 7.84 -16.69
N LYS A 101 -0.44 7.94 -17.09
CA LYS A 101 -1.03 9.21 -17.57
C LYS A 101 -0.98 10.31 -16.50
N GLN A 102 -1.39 10.00 -15.28
CA GLN A 102 -1.42 10.97 -14.17
C GLN A 102 -0.02 11.46 -13.83
N HIS A 103 0.95 10.55 -13.70
CA HIS A 103 2.33 10.92 -13.42
C HIS A 103 2.99 11.67 -14.57
N ALA A 104 2.68 11.30 -15.82
CA ALA A 104 3.19 12.03 -16.99
C ALA A 104 2.74 13.49 -16.97
N LYS A 105 1.45 13.76 -16.71
CA LYS A 105 0.93 15.12 -16.55
C LYS A 105 1.67 15.88 -15.47
N PHE A 106 1.79 15.28 -14.29
CA PHE A 106 2.53 15.86 -13.16
C PHE A 106 3.99 16.21 -13.52
N PHE A 107 4.73 15.30 -14.18
CA PHE A 107 6.12 15.57 -14.54
C PHE A 107 6.26 16.68 -15.57
N ILE A 108 5.34 16.77 -16.54
CA ILE A 108 5.36 17.84 -17.53
C ILE A 108 4.97 19.19 -16.90
N GLU A 109 3.94 19.21 -16.06
CA GLU A 109 3.46 20.43 -15.37
C GLU A 109 4.54 21.01 -14.43
N GLU A 110 5.22 20.14 -13.68
CA GLU A 110 6.26 20.53 -12.72
C GLU A 110 7.68 20.60 -13.34
N ASN A 111 7.81 20.43 -14.66
CA ASN A 111 9.11 20.43 -15.37
C ASN A 111 10.14 19.41 -14.80
N ILE A 112 9.68 18.22 -14.41
CA ILE A 112 10.50 17.15 -13.82
C ILE A 112 11.04 16.23 -14.93
N ALA A 113 12.25 16.50 -15.41
CA ALA A 113 12.92 15.66 -16.41
C ALA A 113 13.45 14.32 -15.87
N ASN A 114 13.69 14.23 -14.55
CA ASN A 114 14.24 13.02 -13.92
C ASN A 114 13.40 12.61 -12.70
N PRO A 115 12.37 11.78 -12.89
CA PRO A 115 11.50 11.32 -11.81
C PRO A 115 12.26 10.59 -10.69
N LYS A 116 13.29 9.81 -11.04
CA LYS A 116 14.07 9.08 -10.05
C LYS A 116 14.77 10.02 -9.08
N LYS A 117 15.45 11.04 -9.59
CA LYS A 117 16.12 12.06 -8.79
C LYS A 117 15.12 12.82 -7.91
N TYR A 118 13.98 13.20 -8.47
CA TYR A 118 12.91 13.90 -7.74
C TYR A 118 12.45 13.11 -6.49
N TYR A 119 12.15 11.81 -6.65
CA TYR A 119 11.73 10.99 -5.52
C TYR A 119 12.86 10.69 -4.51
N GLU A 120 14.12 10.65 -4.94
CA GLU A 120 15.27 10.51 -4.05
C GLU A 120 15.42 11.74 -3.13
N GLU A 121 15.26 12.95 -3.68
CA GLU A 121 15.31 14.20 -2.91
C GLU A 121 14.17 14.29 -1.88
N LEU A 122 12.95 13.88 -2.25
CA LEU A 122 11.81 13.84 -1.32
C LEU A 122 12.05 12.92 -0.13
N LYS A 123 12.66 11.75 -0.36
CA LYS A 123 12.98 10.81 0.73
C LYS A 123 13.97 11.41 1.72
N GLN A 124 14.98 12.12 1.23
CA GLN A 124 15.98 12.78 2.07
C GLN A 124 15.37 13.89 2.94
N GLN A 125 14.36 14.61 2.44
CA GLN A 125 13.68 15.66 3.20
C GLN A 125 12.75 15.12 4.30
N SER A 126 12.29 13.86 4.16
CA SER A 126 11.36 13.21 5.09
C SER A 126 12.04 12.35 6.16
N SER A 127 13.38 12.21 6.10
CA SER A 127 14.19 11.43 7.04
C SER A 127 14.87 12.34 8.05
#